data_AF-A0A0B1RR64-F1
#
_entry.id   AF-A0A0B1RR64-F1
#
_cell.length_a   1.000
_cell.length_b   1.000
_cell.length_c   1.000
_cell.angle_alpha   90.00
_cell.angle_beta   90.00
_cell.angle_gamma   90.00
#
_symmetry.space_group_name_H-M   'P 1'
#
loop_
_entity.id
_entity.type
_entity.pdbx_description
1 polymer ?
#
loop_
_entity_poly.entity_id
_entity_poly.type
_entity_poly.pdbx_seq_one_letter_code
_entity_poly.pdbx_strand_id
1 'polypeptide(L)'
;EAATTEATTVADTTAAQADTTAAAGTTEAPITEAPATQEVTTQAQTTIGPKEEMTQEMRDRVLLMHNYRRSQLAQGLVRNGVEGNPNCPQGMNIYRMKYDMDLENEALAYANTCPAGASDVSTRPNSGENTHIFSSATMSYYDALVYAVQQWWTQLFKAGINAQMKYNQNLETREYPVTGFTQVR
;
A
#
# COMPACT_ATOMS: atom_id res chain seq x y z
N GLU A 1 2.41 57.38 27.48
CA GLU A 1 3.20 58.09 26.45
C GLU A 1 2.77 57.62 25.07
N ALA A 2 2.84 58.53 24.10
CA ALA A 2 2.06 58.55 22.88
C ALA A 2 2.55 57.61 21.75
N ALA A 3 1.61 57.33 20.84
CA ALA A 3 1.78 56.66 19.57
C ALA A 3 2.59 57.47 18.54
N THR A 4 3.26 56.81 17.59
CA THR A 4 3.45 57.34 16.23
C THR A 4 3.65 56.18 15.23
N THR A 5 2.89 56.27 14.15
CA THR A 5 2.78 55.45 12.93
C THR A 5 3.86 55.83 11.92
N GLU A 6 4.25 54.94 10.99
CA GLU A 6 4.14 55.19 9.53
C GLU A 6 4.60 54.00 8.66
N ALA A 7 4.02 53.96 7.46
CA ALA A 7 4.01 52.89 6.47
C ALA A 7 4.46 53.41 5.09
N THR A 8 4.56 52.48 4.13
CA THR A 8 4.46 52.68 2.65
C THR A 8 5.81 52.89 1.93
N THR A 9 6.18 52.05 0.95
CA THR A 9 5.74 52.19 -0.46
C THR A 9 5.99 50.93 -1.31
N VAL A 10 5.15 50.76 -2.33
CA VAL A 10 5.08 49.68 -3.33
C VAL A 10 5.16 50.30 -4.74
N ALA A 11 5.50 49.48 -5.74
CA ALA A 11 5.38 49.67 -7.21
C ALA A 11 6.56 50.44 -7.87
N ASP A 12 6.98 50.18 -9.12
CA ASP A 12 6.17 49.88 -10.29
C ASP A 12 6.96 49.20 -11.45
N THR A 13 6.14 48.67 -12.34
CA THR A 13 6.19 47.95 -13.62
C THR A 13 6.98 48.63 -14.75
N THR A 14 7.57 47.83 -15.65
CA THR A 14 7.67 48.19 -17.08
C THR A 14 7.40 46.97 -17.97
N ALA A 15 6.39 47.09 -18.82
CA ALA A 15 6.05 46.17 -19.91
C ALA A 15 6.52 46.74 -21.25
N ALA A 16 6.92 45.88 -22.19
CA ALA A 16 6.87 46.15 -23.64
C ALA A 16 6.98 44.85 -24.47
N GLN A 17 5.88 44.47 -25.12
CA GLN A 17 5.83 43.75 -26.41
C GLN A 17 6.01 44.81 -27.54
N ALA A 18 6.35 44.55 -28.82
CA ALA A 18 6.00 43.52 -29.79
C ALA A 18 7.04 43.58 -30.97
N ASP A 19 7.44 42.46 -31.59
CA ASP A 19 6.96 41.91 -32.89
C ASP A 19 7.60 42.50 -34.16
N THR A 20 8.32 41.67 -34.95
CA THR A 20 8.39 41.75 -36.43
C THR A 20 8.95 40.47 -37.09
N THR A 21 8.36 40.16 -38.24
CA THR A 21 8.37 38.98 -39.12
C THR A 21 9.60 38.81 -40.04
N ALA A 22 9.82 37.56 -40.51
CA ALA A 22 10.13 37.13 -41.90
C ALA A 22 11.46 36.35 -42.18
N ALA A 23 11.28 35.03 -42.35
CA ALA A 23 11.77 34.08 -43.38
C ALA A 23 13.15 34.23 -44.11
N ALA A 24 13.94 33.14 -44.08
CA ALA A 24 14.26 32.23 -45.22
C ALA A 24 15.74 31.78 -45.35
N GLY A 25 15.92 30.45 -45.52
CA GLY A 25 17.13 29.77 -46.06
C GLY A 25 18.11 29.26 -44.98
N THR A 26 18.70 28.06 -45.02
CA THR A 26 18.78 26.95 -45.99
C THR A 26 19.36 25.75 -45.23
N THR A 27 19.22 24.55 -45.81
CA THR A 27 20.14 23.37 -45.73
C THR A 27 19.66 22.20 -44.88
N GLU A 28 19.16 21.19 -45.59
CA GLU A 28 18.74 19.88 -45.12
C GLU A 28 19.98 18.97 -44.95
N ALA A 29 20.11 18.34 -43.78
CA ALA A 29 21.09 17.31 -43.46
C ALA A 29 20.35 16.09 -42.86
N PRO A 30 20.87 14.86 -43.02
CA PRO A 30 20.05 13.65 -43.04
C PRO A 30 19.62 13.16 -41.65
N ILE A 31 18.42 12.59 -41.66
CA ILE A 31 17.74 11.75 -40.66
C ILE A 31 18.64 11.04 -39.63
N THR A 32 18.31 11.23 -38.34
CA THR A 32 18.56 10.25 -37.28
C THR A 32 17.27 10.12 -36.48
N GLU A 33 16.54 9.06 -36.76
CA GLU A 33 15.27 8.71 -36.11
C GLU A 33 15.54 8.31 -34.65
N ALA A 34 14.98 9.07 -33.71
CA ALA A 34 14.92 8.70 -32.31
C ALA A 34 14.04 7.44 -32.17
N PRO A 35 14.38 6.46 -31.31
CA PRO A 35 13.55 5.29 -31.16
C PRO A 35 12.21 5.71 -30.53
N ALA A 36 11.13 5.47 -31.27
CA ALA A 36 9.77 5.67 -30.80
C ALA A 36 9.53 4.85 -29.52
N THR A 37 9.15 5.55 -28.45
CA THR A 37 8.59 4.95 -27.23
C THR A 37 7.33 4.19 -27.61
N GLN A 38 7.41 2.87 -27.63
CA GLN A 38 6.23 2.03 -27.81
C GLN A 38 5.37 2.11 -26.54
N GLU A 39 4.18 2.68 -26.69
CA GLU A 39 3.12 2.61 -25.70
C GLU A 39 2.72 1.14 -25.51
N VAL A 40 3.12 0.54 -24.38
CA VAL A 40 2.59 -0.76 -23.95
C VAL A 40 1.17 -0.53 -23.46
N THR A 41 0.20 -0.65 -24.36
CA THR A 41 -1.21 -0.80 -23.99
C THR A 41 -1.38 -2.21 -23.44
N THR A 42 -1.28 -2.36 -22.12
CA THR A 42 -1.67 -3.60 -21.43
C THR A 42 -3.18 -3.75 -21.57
N GLN A 43 -3.63 -4.50 -22.57
CA GLN A 43 -5.02 -4.88 -22.72
C GLN A 43 -5.40 -5.84 -21.59
N ALA A 44 -6.43 -5.48 -20.83
CA ALA A 44 -7.07 -6.36 -19.86
C ALA A 44 -7.62 -7.57 -20.62
N GLN A 45 -6.98 -8.73 -20.44
CA GLN A 45 -7.43 -9.97 -21.02
C GLN A 45 -8.55 -10.54 -20.14
N THR A 46 -9.78 -10.09 -20.41
CA THR A 46 -11.00 -10.62 -19.78
C THR A 46 -11.33 -11.99 -20.37
N THR A 47 -10.69 -13.04 -19.88
CA THR A 47 -11.14 -14.41 -20.10
C THR A 47 -12.18 -14.78 -19.05
N ILE A 48 -13.43 -14.83 -19.47
CA ILE A 48 -14.56 -15.26 -18.62
C ILE A 48 -14.50 -16.79 -18.46
N GLY A 49 -13.75 -17.23 -17.44
CA GLY A 49 -13.82 -18.55 -16.80
C GLY A 49 -14.54 -18.45 -15.44
N PRO A 50 -14.71 -19.55 -14.67
CA PRO A 50 -15.53 -19.57 -13.45
C PRO A 50 -15.08 -18.43 -12.53
N LYS A 51 -16.06 -17.60 -12.09
CA LYS A 51 -15.90 -16.39 -11.25
C LYS A 51 -14.50 -16.29 -10.68
N GLU A 52 -13.63 -15.46 -11.25
CA GLU A 52 -12.28 -15.27 -10.72
C GLU A 52 -12.38 -14.93 -9.23
N GLU A 53 -12.02 -15.89 -8.38
CA GLU A 53 -12.08 -15.76 -6.91
C GLU A 53 -11.10 -14.66 -6.46
N MET A 54 -10.06 -14.42 -7.27
CA MET A 54 -9.10 -13.32 -7.17
C MET A 54 -8.97 -12.59 -8.52
N THR A 55 -9.49 -11.36 -8.59
CA THR A 55 -9.35 -10.48 -9.77
C THR A 55 -8.09 -9.61 -9.68
N GLN A 56 -7.64 -9.03 -10.80
CA GLN A 56 -6.50 -8.11 -10.80
C GLN A 56 -6.71 -6.92 -9.85
N GLU A 57 -7.92 -6.37 -9.78
CA GLU A 57 -8.26 -5.28 -8.86
C GLU A 57 -8.04 -5.68 -7.40
N MET A 58 -8.40 -6.91 -7.04
CA MET A 58 -8.19 -7.44 -5.69
C MET A 58 -6.70 -7.61 -5.37
N ARG A 59 -5.90 -8.09 -6.34
CA ARG A 59 -4.43 -8.20 -6.22
C ARG A 59 -3.78 -6.83 -5.97
N ASP A 60 -4.17 -5.84 -6.77
CA ASP A 60 -3.67 -4.47 -6.64
C ASP A 60 -4.09 -3.86 -5.30
N ARG A 61 -5.33 -4.11 -4.88
CA ARG A 61 -5.87 -3.61 -3.62
C ARG A 61 -5.14 -4.18 -2.41
N VAL A 62 -4.93 -5.50 -2.35
CA VAL A 62 -4.22 -6.12 -1.22
C VAL A 62 -2.77 -5.64 -1.16
N LEU A 63 -2.08 -5.56 -2.30
CA LEU A 63 -0.70 -5.07 -2.37
C LEU A 63 -0.58 -3.61 -1.92
N LEU A 64 -1.50 -2.76 -2.36
CA LEU A 64 -1.58 -1.36 -1.95
C LEU A 64 -1.83 -1.24 -0.45
N MET A 65 -2.79 -2.00 0.10
CA MET A 65 -3.15 -1.94 1.50
C MET A 65 -2.01 -2.36 2.44
N HIS A 66 -1.24 -3.38 2.07
CA HIS A 66 -0.06 -3.81 2.81
C HIS A 66 1.05 -2.75 2.73
N ASN A 67 1.44 -2.34 1.51
CA ASN A 67 2.53 -1.38 1.33
C ASN A 67 2.23 0.00 1.93
N TYR A 68 0.98 0.45 1.89
CA TYR A 68 0.56 1.68 2.57
C TYR A 68 0.81 1.59 4.07
N ARG A 69 0.33 0.51 4.72
CA ARG A 69 0.50 0.28 6.16
C ARG A 69 1.97 0.16 6.57
N ARG A 70 2.76 -0.60 5.81
CA ARG A 70 4.20 -0.75 5.98
C ARG A 70 4.92 0.59 5.89
N SER A 71 4.54 1.44 4.94
CA SER A 71 5.08 2.80 4.79
C SER A 71 4.73 3.71 5.97
N GLN A 72 3.48 3.68 6.45
CA GLN A 72 3.09 4.46 7.64
C GLN A 72 3.85 4.00 8.89
N LEU A 73 4.03 2.69 9.05
CA LEU A 73 4.79 2.13 10.16
C LEU A 73 6.26 2.52 10.08
N ALA A 74 6.87 2.44 8.89
CA ALA A 74 8.24 2.84 8.66
C ALA A 74 8.51 4.29 9.06
N GLN A 75 7.51 5.17 8.88
CA GLN A 75 7.60 6.59 9.25
C GLN A 75 7.27 6.86 10.74
N GLY A 76 6.93 5.84 11.54
CA GLY A 76 6.54 6.02 12.94
C GLY A 76 5.19 6.73 13.11
N LEU A 77 4.28 6.60 12.14
CA LEU A 77 2.97 7.27 12.13
C LEU A 77 1.83 6.41 12.71
N VAL A 78 2.14 5.20 13.16
CA VAL A 78 1.14 4.21 13.57
C VAL A 78 1.10 4.10 15.10
N ARG A 79 -0.07 4.33 15.70
CA ARG A 79 -0.26 4.22 17.16
C ARG A 79 -0.01 2.80 17.67
N ASN A 80 0.73 2.67 18.77
CA ASN A 80 1.04 1.37 19.37
C ASN A 80 0.08 1.01 20.52
N GLY A 81 -1.01 0.32 20.20
CA GLY A 81 -2.04 -0.03 21.19
C GLY A 81 -3.18 1.00 21.25
N VAL A 82 -3.79 1.07 22.43
CA VAL A 82 -4.98 1.89 22.68
C VAL A 82 -4.70 3.39 22.58
N GLU A 83 -5.76 4.18 22.53
CA GLU A 83 -5.66 5.64 22.50
C GLU A 83 -4.87 6.20 23.70
N GLY A 84 -4.06 7.24 23.45
CA GLY A 84 -3.12 7.80 24.43
C GLY A 84 -1.72 7.19 24.38
N ASN A 85 -1.54 6.01 23.78
CA ASN A 85 -0.21 5.43 23.62
C ASN A 85 0.62 6.15 22.55
N PRO A 86 1.96 6.17 22.69
CA PRO A 86 2.83 6.67 21.65
C PRO A 86 2.73 5.81 20.38
N ASN A 87 3.21 6.37 19.27
CA ASN A 87 3.35 5.60 18.03
C ASN A 87 4.45 4.54 18.16
N CYS A 88 4.38 3.54 17.28
CA CYS A 88 5.49 2.65 17.01
C CYS A 88 6.73 3.46 16.60
N PRO A 89 7.94 3.01 17.00
CA PRO A 89 9.17 3.67 16.60
C PRO A 89 9.33 3.64 15.07
N GLN A 90 10.07 4.61 14.55
CA GLN A 90 10.44 4.63 13.12
C GLN A 90 11.17 3.34 12.75
N GLY A 91 10.76 2.72 11.65
CA GLY A 91 11.36 1.50 11.14
C GLY A 91 12.42 1.78 10.09
N MET A 92 13.52 1.02 10.13
CA MET A 92 14.50 0.97 9.03
C MET A 92 14.38 -0.38 8.33
N ASN A 93 14.64 -0.41 7.02
CA ASN A 93 14.61 -1.63 6.19
C ASN A 93 13.26 -2.36 6.17
N ILE A 94 12.15 -1.63 6.26
CA ILE A 94 10.82 -2.20 5.98
C ILE A 94 10.65 -2.30 4.46
N TYR A 95 10.82 -3.53 3.94
CA TYR A 95 10.80 -3.78 2.50
C TYR A 95 9.42 -3.53 1.88
N ARG A 96 9.41 -3.04 0.63
CA ARG A 96 8.19 -2.98 -0.17
C ARG A 96 7.82 -4.38 -0.65
N MET A 97 6.60 -4.82 -0.37
CA MET A 97 6.06 -6.08 -0.87
C MET A 97 5.84 -6.02 -2.38
N LYS A 98 6.00 -7.16 -3.04
CA LYS A 98 5.60 -7.44 -4.42
C LYS A 98 4.52 -8.52 -4.39
N TYR A 99 3.64 -8.50 -5.37
CA TYR A 99 2.67 -9.57 -5.55
C TYR A 99 3.37 -10.81 -6.11
N ASP A 100 2.98 -11.98 -5.63
CA ASP A 100 3.50 -13.27 -6.08
C ASP A 100 2.32 -14.20 -6.34
N MET A 101 2.24 -14.71 -7.58
CA MET A 101 1.13 -15.57 -8.01
C MET A 101 1.22 -16.98 -7.41
N ASP A 102 2.43 -17.46 -7.06
CA ASP A 102 2.59 -18.78 -6.46
C ASP A 102 2.05 -18.76 -5.02
N LEU A 103 2.28 -17.67 -4.28
CA LEU A 103 1.69 -17.46 -2.96
C LEU A 103 0.16 -17.27 -3.03
N GLU A 104 -0.38 -16.63 -4.07
CA GLU A 104 -1.83 -16.58 -4.30
C GLU A 104 -2.41 -17.98 -4.50
N ASN A 105 -1.79 -18.78 -5.37
CA ASN A 105 -2.26 -20.13 -5.67
C ASN A 105 -2.22 -21.03 -4.43
N GLU A 106 -1.17 -20.94 -3.62
CA GLU A 106 -1.07 -21.65 -2.34
C GLU A 106 -2.20 -21.24 -1.38
N ALA A 107 -2.42 -19.93 -1.21
CA ALA A 107 -3.47 -19.40 -0.34
C ALA A 107 -4.87 -19.78 -0.83
N LEU A 108 -5.11 -19.73 -2.15
CA LEU A 108 -6.39 -20.08 -2.76
C LEU A 108 -6.68 -21.57 -2.63
N ALA A 109 -5.67 -22.42 -2.86
CA ALA A 109 -5.80 -23.87 -2.67
C ALA A 109 -6.21 -24.21 -1.24
N TYR A 110 -5.63 -23.54 -0.24
CA TYR A 110 -6.04 -23.72 1.15
C TYR A 110 -7.45 -23.18 1.43
N ALA A 111 -7.77 -21.95 0.98
CA ALA A 111 -9.08 -21.34 1.18
C ALA A 111 -10.22 -22.17 0.57
N ASN A 112 -9.99 -22.80 -0.58
CA ASN A 112 -10.96 -23.65 -1.28
C ASN A 112 -11.27 -24.97 -0.55
N THR A 113 -10.50 -25.33 0.48
CA THR A 113 -10.87 -26.42 1.41
C THR A 113 -11.92 -26.02 2.43
N CYS A 114 -12.31 -24.74 2.46
CA CYS A 114 -13.19 -24.13 3.45
C CYS A 114 -12.74 -24.43 4.91
N PRO A 115 -11.51 -24.07 5.28
CA PRO A 115 -10.96 -24.43 6.59
C PRO A 115 -11.61 -23.62 7.72
N ALA A 116 -11.60 -24.19 8.92
CA ALA A 116 -12.07 -23.50 10.14
C ALA A 116 -10.99 -22.60 10.78
N GLY A 117 -9.77 -22.56 10.24
CA GLY A 117 -8.66 -21.81 10.81
C GLY A 117 -7.44 -21.74 9.90
N ALA A 118 -6.31 -21.30 10.48
CA ALA A 118 -5.01 -21.27 9.81
C ALA A 118 -4.49 -22.68 9.49
N SER A 119 -3.71 -22.81 8.41
CA SER A 119 -3.05 -24.06 8.05
C SER A 119 -1.91 -24.35 9.04
N ASP A 120 -1.61 -25.64 9.22
CA ASP A 120 -0.49 -26.09 10.03
C ASP A 120 0.82 -25.55 9.46
N VAL A 121 1.67 -24.96 10.31
CA VAL A 121 2.95 -24.38 9.87
C VAL A 121 3.83 -25.40 9.12
N SER A 122 3.73 -26.69 9.47
CA SER A 122 4.46 -27.76 8.81
C SER A 122 4.07 -27.99 7.33
N THR A 123 2.87 -27.58 6.91
CA THR A 123 2.41 -27.71 5.52
C THR A 123 2.88 -26.54 4.65
N ARG A 124 3.48 -25.51 5.25
CA ARG A 124 3.91 -24.27 4.59
C ARG A 124 5.28 -23.79 5.09
N PRO A 125 6.35 -24.56 4.86
CA PRO A 125 7.67 -24.29 5.43
C PRO A 125 8.31 -22.99 4.94
N ASN A 126 7.83 -22.43 3.81
CA ASN A 126 8.43 -21.26 3.16
C ASN A 126 7.52 -20.02 3.16
N SER A 127 6.33 -20.09 3.76
CA SER A 127 5.30 -19.05 3.67
C SER A 127 4.67 -18.74 5.03
N GLY A 128 4.56 -17.44 5.31
CA GLY A 128 3.70 -16.94 6.38
C GLY A 128 2.24 -16.97 5.95
N GLU A 129 1.32 -17.01 6.91
CA GLU A 129 -0.11 -17.04 6.63
C GLU A 129 -0.86 -16.15 7.62
N ASN A 130 -1.76 -15.34 7.07
CA ASN A 130 -2.80 -14.69 7.83
C ASN A 130 -4.15 -15.18 7.32
N THR A 131 -5.04 -15.57 8.23
CA THR A 131 -6.41 -15.98 7.92
C THR A 131 -7.42 -15.06 8.57
N HIS A 132 -8.57 -14.90 7.93
CA HIS A 132 -9.72 -14.26 8.53
C HIS A 132 -10.98 -14.95 8.01
N ILE A 133 -11.80 -15.44 8.95
CA ILE A 133 -13.04 -16.16 8.66
C ILE A 133 -14.17 -15.34 9.25
N PHE A 134 -15.17 -15.05 8.44
CA PHE A 134 -16.40 -14.38 8.87
C PHE A 134 -17.58 -15.11 8.24
N SER A 135 -18.72 -15.09 8.93
CA SER A 135 -19.95 -15.70 8.45
C SER A 135 -20.78 -14.64 7.72
N SER A 136 -20.78 -14.67 6.38
CA SER A 136 -21.64 -13.81 5.57
C SER A 136 -22.08 -14.51 4.30
N ALA A 137 -23.37 -14.39 3.97
CA ALA A 137 -23.93 -14.91 2.72
C ALA A 137 -23.95 -13.86 1.59
N THR A 138 -23.64 -12.60 1.88
CA THR A 138 -23.85 -11.47 0.96
C THR A 138 -22.62 -10.60 0.74
N MET A 139 -21.54 -10.81 1.49
CA MET A 139 -20.31 -10.03 1.35
C MET A 139 -19.59 -10.43 0.05
N SER A 140 -19.12 -9.44 -0.70
CA SER A 140 -18.30 -9.68 -1.88
C SER A 140 -16.90 -10.16 -1.49
N TYR A 141 -16.22 -10.90 -2.37
CA TYR A 141 -14.82 -11.30 -2.13
C TYR A 141 -13.89 -10.09 -1.99
N TYR A 142 -14.17 -9.00 -2.72
CA TYR A 142 -13.43 -7.75 -2.60
C TYR A 142 -13.55 -7.15 -1.18
N ASP A 143 -14.77 -7.02 -0.67
CA ASP A 143 -15.02 -6.46 0.66
C ASP A 143 -14.45 -7.35 1.76
N ALA A 144 -14.57 -8.67 1.59
CA ALA A 144 -13.98 -9.68 2.47
C ALA A 144 -12.47 -9.50 2.61
N LEU A 145 -11.77 -9.37 1.47
CA LEU A 145 -10.32 -9.16 1.41
C LEU A 145 -9.94 -7.84 2.08
N VAL A 146 -10.63 -6.75 1.76
CA VAL A 146 -10.37 -5.43 2.38
C VAL A 146 -10.57 -5.50 3.90
N TYR A 147 -11.65 -6.13 4.34
CA TYR A 147 -11.97 -6.29 5.76
C TYR A 147 -10.92 -7.13 6.48
N ALA A 148 -10.49 -8.27 5.91
CA ALA A 148 -9.48 -9.14 6.50
C ALA A 148 -8.16 -8.39 6.77
N VAL A 149 -7.66 -7.63 5.79
CA VAL A 149 -6.42 -6.84 5.94
C VAL A 149 -6.58 -5.75 7.01
N GLN A 150 -7.78 -5.15 7.12
CA GLN A 150 -8.08 -4.21 8.20
C GLN A 150 -8.05 -4.92 9.55
N GLN A 151 -8.69 -6.09 9.70
CA GLN A 151 -8.72 -6.83 10.96
C GLN A 151 -7.33 -7.21 11.44
N TRP A 152 -6.48 -7.77 10.57
CA TRP A 152 -5.09 -8.10 10.92
C TRP A 152 -4.32 -6.87 11.42
N TRP A 153 -4.46 -5.73 10.74
CA TRP A 153 -3.80 -4.50 11.16
C TRP A 153 -4.33 -3.95 12.49
N THR A 154 -5.65 -4.01 12.71
CA THR A 154 -6.28 -3.45 13.92
C THR A 154 -5.92 -4.18 15.21
N GLN A 155 -5.37 -5.40 15.12
CA GLN A 155 -4.82 -6.12 16.27
C GLN A 155 -3.83 -5.25 17.06
N LEU A 156 -3.00 -4.47 16.36
CA LEU A 156 -2.05 -3.56 17.00
C LEU A 156 -2.76 -2.57 17.92
N PHE A 157 -3.87 -1.97 17.48
CA PHE A 157 -4.56 -0.93 18.24
C PHE A 157 -5.32 -1.48 19.46
N LYS A 158 -5.58 -2.79 19.51
CA LYS A 158 -6.20 -3.44 20.68
C LYS A 158 -5.20 -3.74 21.78
N ALA A 159 -4.00 -4.21 21.40
CA ALA A 159 -3.09 -4.85 22.35
C ALA A 159 -1.68 -4.25 22.40
N GLY A 160 -1.26 -3.53 21.35
CA GLY A 160 0.08 -3.00 21.22
C GLY A 160 1.18 -4.07 21.18
N ILE A 161 2.42 -3.61 21.06
CA ILE A 161 3.66 -4.38 21.18
C ILE A 161 4.60 -3.61 22.12
N ASN A 162 5.57 -4.30 22.73
CA ASN A 162 6.64 -3.61 23.46
C ASN A 162 7.35 -2.56 22.58
N ALA A 163 7.92 -1.52 23.21
CA ALA A 163 8.59 -0.41 22.50
C ALA A 163 9.79 -0.87 21.65
N GLN A 164 10.39 -2.02 21.96
CA GLN A 164 11.49 -2.62 21.21
C GLN A 164 11.02 -3.38 19.95
N MET A 165 9.70 -3.47 19.71
CA MET A 165 9.07 -4.15 18.57
C MET A 165 9.46 -5.64 18.41
N LYS A 166 9.99 -6.26 19.47
CA LYS A 166 10.48 -7.64 19.44
C LYS A 166 9.32 -8.63 19.44
N TYR A 167 9.39 -9.56 18.50
CA TYR A 167 8.48 -10.70 18.46
C TYR A 167 8.87 -11.74 19.52
N ASN A 168 7.88 -12.29 20.22
CA ASN A 168 8.05 -13.37 21.18
C ASN A 168 6.74 -14.17 21.29
N GLN A 169 6.81 -15.36 21.88
CA GLN A 169 5.67 -16.28 21.99
C GLN A 169 4.47 -15.69 22.73
N ASN A 170 4.67 -14.74 23.64
CA ASN A 170 3.56 -14.08 24.35
C ASN A 170 2.64 -13.30 23.40
N LEU A 171 3.15 -12.82 22.25
CA LEU A 171 2.32 -12.14 21.23
C LEU A 171 1.37 -13.11 20.50
N GLU A 172 1.62 -14.42 20.58
CA GLU A 172 0.81 -15.48 19.97
C GLU A 172 -0.27 -15.98 20.93
N THR A 173 0.05 -16.10 22.22
CA THR A 173 -0.79 -16.82 23.21
C THR A 173 -1.63 -15.91 24.09
N ARG A 174 -1.51 -14.59 23.96
CA ARG A 174 -2.29 -13.63 24.76
C ARG A 174 -3.74 -13.50 24.28
N GLU A 175 -4.60 -12.90 25.09
CA GLU A 175 -6.03 -12.71 24.78
C GLU A 175 -6.28 -12.02 23.44
N TYR A 176 -5.43 -11.05 23.07
CA TYR A 176 -5.47 -10.35 21.79
C TYR A 176 -4.15 -10.55 21.02
N PRO A 177 -4.00 -11.67 20.30
CA PRO A 177 -2.81 -11.92 19.49
C PRO A 177 -2.62 -10.83 18.43
N VAL A 178 -1.36 -10.49 18.15
CA VAL A 178 -0.99 -9.53 17.08
C VAL A 178 -0.25 -10.20 15.93
N THR A 179 -0.39 -11.52 15.80
CA THR A 179 0.28 -12.32 14.77
C THR A 179 -0.02 -11.81 13.36
N GLY A 180 -1.28 -11.45 13.11
CA GLY A 180 -1.73 -10.83 11.87
C GLY A 180 -1.01 -9.52 11.56
N PHE A 181 -0.99 -8.60 12.54
CA PHE A 181 -0.25 -7.34 12.40
C PHE A 181 1.26 -7.58 12.17
N THR A 182 1.87 -8.49 12.92
CA THR A 182 3.32 -8.76 12.84
C THR A 182 3.75 -9.39 11.53
N GLN A 183 2.82 -9.98 10.77
CA GLN A 183 3.07 -10.53 9.44
C GLN A 183 2.81 -9.50 8.32
N VAL A 184 1.93 -8.51 8.53
CA VAL A 184 1.70 -7.41 7.57
C VAL A 184 2.87 -6.40 7.56
N ARG A 185 3.45 -6.14 8.75
CA ARG A 185 4.39 -5.04 9.03
C ARG A 185 5.75 -5.13 8.35
#